data_AF-A0A126RQE8-F1
#
_entry.id   AF-A0A126RQE8-F1
#
_cell.length_a   1.000
_cell.length_b   1.000
_cell.length_c   1.000
_cell.angle_alpha   90.00
_cell.angle_beta   90.00
_cell.angle_gamma   90.00
#
_symmetry.space_group_name_H-M   'P 1'
#
loop_
_entity.id
_entity.type
_entity.pdbx_description
1 polymer ?
#
loop_
_entity_poly.entity_id
_entity_poly.type
_entity_poly.pdbx_seq_one_letter_code
_entity_poly.pdbx_strand_id
1 'polypeptide(L)'
;MRRLDLNRALLPLMLAGALMSGCAKSVDKGPVTNNAAQAPDVEAVEEPDAVGVAANEAAGLTDDWVGRWNGPEGLFLDIQPSPDGRPGHYAITNRDNLDRQGGYDGVAAGAAIRFARDGQELSIRPGAGAETGFKYLAGRQDCLIVVPGREGYCR
;
A
#
# COMPACT_ATOMS: atom_id res chain seq x y z
N MET A 1 2.92 25.29 -54.44
CA MET A 1 3.95 24.49 -55.14
C MET A 1 4.56 23.55 -54.08
N ARG A 2 4.19 22.25 -54.02
CA ARG A 2 4.90 21.07 -54.61
C ARG A 2 6.29 20.87 -53.96
N ARG A 3 6.74 19.72 -53.39
CA ARG A 3 6.37 18.28 -53.32
C ARG A 3 6.96 17.70 -52.00
N LEU A 4 6.32 16.78 -51.25
CA LEU A 4 6.28 15.31 -51.37
C LEU A 4 7.64 14.62 -51.52
N ASP A 5 8.02 13.85 -50.48
CA ASP A 5 8.73 12.54 -50.47
C ASP A 5 8.47 11.98 -49.05
N LEU A 6 7.74 10.90 -48.73
CA LEU A 6 7.60 9.52 -49.21
C LEU A 6 8.84 8.63 -49.04
N ASN A 7 8.94 7.96 -47.88
CA ASN A 7 9.51 6.61 -47.76
C ASN A 7 9.05 5.98 -46.43
N ARG A 8 8.01 5.13 -46.39
CA ARG A 8 7.88 3.74 -46.88
C ARG A 8 8.44 2.70 -45.89
N ALA A 9 7.49 2.23 -45.07
CA ALA A 9 7.22 0.85 -44.66
C ALA A 9 8.28 0.07 -43.88
N LEU A 10 7.88 -0.45 -42.71
CA LEU A 10 7.83 -1.90 -42.43
C LEU A 10 7.14 -2.13 -41.06
N LEU A 11 6.08 -2.93 -41.08
CA LEU A 11 5.26 -3.45 -39.96
C LEU A 11 5.14 -4.98 -40.21
N PRO A 12 4.56 -5.76 -39.29
CA PRO A 12 5.11 -6.39 -38.08
C PRO A 12 5.34 -7.91 -38.27
N LEU A 13 5.83 -8.64 -37.26
CA LEU A 13 5.68 -10.10 -37.23
C LEU A 13 5.23 -10.59 -35.84
N MET A 14 3.93 -10.91 -35.76
CA MET A 14 3.33 -11.79 -34.75
C MET A 14 3.84 -13.22 -34.96
N LEU A 15 4.15 -13.95 -33.88
CA LEU A 15 4.19 -15.41 -33.90
C LEU A 15 3.46 -15.97 -32.67
N ALA A 16 2.24 -16.47 -32.91
CA ALA A 16 1.48 -17.30 -32.00
C ALA A 16 2.00 -18.74 -32.06
N GLY A 17 2.30 -19.34 -30.91
CA GLY A 17 2.79 -20.72 -30.77
C GLY A 17 1.71 -21.63 -30.19
N ALA A 18 1.56 -22.80 -30.81
CA ALA A 18 0.41 -23.70 -30.76
C ALA A 18 0.31 -24.62 -29.51
N LEU A 19 -0.92 -25.10 -29.34
CA LEU A 19 -1.42 -26.15 -28.44
C LEU A 19 -0.63 -27.48 -28.54
N MET A 20 -0.48 -28.16 -27.39
CA MET A 20 -0.22 -29.61 -27.35
C MET A 20 -1.16 -30.33 -26.37
N SER A 21 -1.59 -31.49 -26.85
CA SER A 21 -2.63 -32.41 -26.40
C SER A 21 -2.04 -33.60 -25.63
N GLY A 22 -2.82 -34.22 -24.73
CA GLY A 22 -2.58 -35.56 -24.14
C GLY A 22 -3.00 -35.63 -22.66
N CYS A 23 -3.66 -36.66 -22.11
CA CYS A 23 -4.10 -37.97 -22.59
C CYS A 23 -5.41 -38.36 -21.89
N ALA A 24 -6.28 -39.07 -22.61
CA ALA A 24 -7.52 -39.66 -22.12
C ALA A 24 -7.25 -40.90 -21.24
N LYS A 25 -8.07 -41.08 -20.20
CA LYS A 25 -8.32 -42.38 -19.58
C LYS A 25 -9.83 -42.52 -19.41
N SER A 26 -10.45 -43.25 -20.33
CA SER A 26 -11.85 -43.65 -20.25
C SER A 26 -11.99 -44.74 -19.19
N VAL A 27 -12.80 -44.49 -18.17
CA VAL A 27 -13.40 -45.52 -17.30
C VAL A 27 -14.86 -45.66 -17.69
N ASP A 28 -15.27 -46.92 -17.77
CA ASP A 28 -16.50 -47.45 -18.34
C ASP A 28 -17.78 -47.01 -17.60
N LYS A 29 -18.90 -47.05 -18.33
CA LYS A 29 -20.24 -46.67 -17.86
C LYS A 29 -20.84 -47.76 -16.95
N GLY A 30 -21.39 -47.34 -15.81
CA GLY A 30 -22.46 -48.06 -15.12
C GLY A 30 -23.67 -47.13 -14.97
N PRO A 31 -24.91 -47.54 -15.32
CA PRO A 31 -26.08 -46.70 -15.15
C PRO A 31 -26.58 -46.81 -13.70
N VAL A 32 -26.54 -45.71 -12.97
CA VAL A 32 -27.37 -45.57 -11.76
C VAL A 32 -28.18 -44.29 -11.91
N THR A 33 -29.45 -44.51 -12.25
CA THR A 33 -30.51 -43.52 -12.20
C THR A 33 -30.77 -43.16 -10.74
N ASN A 34 -30.84 -41.88 -10.40
CA ASN A 34 -31.67 -41.37 -9.31
C ASN A 34 -32.03 -39.91 -9.63
N ASN A 35 -33.28 -39.74 -10.03
CA ASN A 35 -33.92 -38.44 -10.24
C ASN A 35 -34.44 -37.98 -8.87
N ALA A 36 -33.85 -36.93 -8.28
CA ALA A 36 -34.43 -36.22 -7.15
C ALA A 36 -33.83 -34.81 -7.04
N ALA A 37 -34.58 -33.85 -7.57
CA ALA A 37 -34.89 -32.52 -7.03
C ALA A 37 -33.89 -31.77 -6.12
N GLN A 38 -33.78 -30.47 -6.44
CA GLN A 38 -33.31 -29.32 -5.64
C GLN A 38 -31.80 -29.09 -5.60
N ALA A 39 -31.34 -28.25 -6.53
CA ALA A 39 -30.15 -27.44 -6.30
C ALA A 39 -30.43 -26.53 -5.10
N PRO A 40 -29.56 -26.48 -4.08
CA PRO A 40 -29.55 -25.32 -3.21
C PRO A 40 -29.05 -24.14 -4.06
N ASP A 41 -29.87 -23.09 -4.14
CA ASP A 41 -29.40 -21.75 -4.47
C ASP A 41 -28.25 -21.43 -3.51
N VAL A 42 -27.04 -21.53 -4.04
CA VAL A 42 -25.85 -20.96 -3.41
C VAL A 42 -25.96 -19.47 -3.62
N GLU A 43 -26.66 -18.81 -2.69
CA GLU A 43 -26.54 -17.36 -2.50
C GLU A 43 -25.05 -17.06 -2.37
N ALA A 44 -24.48 -16.54 -3.45
CA ALA A 44 -23.15 -15.99 -3.46
C ALA A 44 -23.21 -14.77 -2.56
N VAL A 45 -22.80 -14.95 -1.30
CA VAL A 45 -22.48 -13.84 -0.41
C VAL A 45 -21.28 -13.15 -1.05
N GLU A 46 -21.56 -12.11 -1.85
CA GLU A 46 -20.53 -11.13 -2.15
C GLU A 46 -20.05 -10.64 -0.78
N GLU A 47 -18.75 -10.83 -0.50
CA GLU A 47 -18.12 -10.38 0.74
C GLU A 47 -17.33 -9.09 0.46
N PRO A 48 -18.00 -7.92 0.32
CA PRO A 48 -17.31 -6.64 0.14
C PRO A 48 -16.75 -6.05 1.46
N ASP A 49 -17.00 -6.67 2.62
CA ASP A 49 -16.77 -6.03 3.92
C ASP A 49 -15.40 -6.31 4.56
N ALA A 50 -14.70 -7.37 4.15
CA ALA A 50 -13.41 -7.72 4.76
C ALA A 50 -12.33 -6.64 4.56
N VAL A 51 -12.35 -5.95 3.41
CA VAL A 51 -11.40 -4.87 3.10
C VAL A 51 -11.73 -3.59 3.89
N GLY A 52 -13.01 -3.29 4.08
CA GLY A 52 -13.47 -2.11 4.82
C GLY A 52 -13.18 -2.21 6.32
N VAL A 53 -13.35 -3.40 6.91
CA VAL A 53 -13.04 -3.64 8.33
C VAL A 53 -11.53 -3.49 8.59
N ALA A 54 -10.68 -4.13 7.78
CA ALA A 54 -9.22 -4.05 7.95
C ALA A 54 -8.67 -2.62 7.78
N ALA A 55 -9.25 -1.82 6.87
CA ALA A 55 -8.87 -0.42 6.70
C ALA A 55 -9.25 0.45 7.91
N ASN A 56 -10.43 0.21 8.49
CA ASN A 56 -10.86 0.92 9.71
C ASN A 56 -10.03 0.51 10.94
N GLU A 57 -9.67 -0.76 11.06
CA GLU A 57 -8.78 -1.22 12.14
C GLU A 57 -7.38 -0.60 12.01
N ALA A 58 -6.83 -0.53 10.80
CA ALA A 58 -5.56 0.14 10.54
C ALA A 58 -5.60 1.65 10.87
N ALA A 59 -6.72 2.31 10.56
CA ALA A 59 -6.95 3.71 10.92
C ALA A 59 -6.90 3.88 12.45
N GLY A 60 -7.64 3.06 13.19
CA GLY A 60 -7.68 3.14 14.65
C GLY A 60 -6.31 2.97 15.33
N LEU A 61 -5.42 2.13 14.79
CA LEU A 61 -4.06 1.96 15.31
C LEU A 61 -3.16 3.17 15.05
N THR A 62 -3.36 3.87 13.93
CA THR A 62 -2.51 4.97 13.49
C THR A 62 -3.03 6.34 13.92
N ASP A 63 -4.29 6.43 14.36
CA ASP A 63 -4.88 7.63 14.94
C ASP A 63 -4.18 8.06 16.26
N ASP A 64 -3.62 7.10 17.02
CA ASP A 64 -2.83 7.38 18.23
C ASP A 64 -1.52 8.15 17.95
N TRP A 65 -1.17 8.30 16.67
CA TRP A 65 0.03 9.00 16.22
C TRP A 65 -0.23 10.44 15.83
N VAL A 66 -1.50 10.87 15.81
CA VAL A 66 -1.86 12.26 15.55
C VAL A 66 -1.18 13.19 16.55
N GLY A 67 -0.60 14.26 16.03
CA GLY A 67 0.19 15.24 16.74
C GLY A 67 1.64 15.31 16.26
N ARG A 68 2.44 16.07 17.00
CA ARG A 68 3.84 16.35 16.67
C ARG A 68 4.81 15.44 17.40
N TRP A 69 5.70 14.85 16.63
CA TRP A 69 6.83 14.03 17.04
C TRP A 69 8.14 14.78 16.75
N ASN A 70 9.05 14.81 17.71
CA ASN A 70 10.23 15.68 17.66
C ASN A 70 11.51 14.91 17.36
N GLY A 71 12.34 15.50 16.50
CA GLY A 71 13.67 15.04 16.14
C GLY A 71 14.78 15.94 16.72
N PRO A 72 16.03 15.80 16.26
CA PRO A 72 17.13 16.69 16.62
C PRO A 72 16.85 18.10 16.14
N GLU A 73 17.46 19.12 16.77
CA GLU A 73 17.74 20.40 16.09
C GLU A 73 16.51 21.10 15.45
N GLY A 74 15.29 20.82 15.95
CA GLY A 74 14.05 21.38 15.41
C GLY A 74 13.43 20.60 14.24
N LEU A 75 13.95 19.43 13.89
CA LEU A 75 13.29 18.48 12.98
C LEU A 75 12.01 17.95 13.63
N PHE A 76 10.99 17.68 12.81
CA PHE A 76 9.73 17.14 13.30
C PHE A 76 8.94 16.37 12.25
N LEU A 77 8.06 15.51 12.74
CA LEU A 77 7.00 14.86 12.00
C LEU A 77 5.68 15.22 12.68
N ASP A 78 4.78 15.85 11.95
CA ASP A 78 3.48 16.27 12.45
C ASP A 78 2.40 15.58 11.63
N ILE A 79 1.60 14.75 12.29
CA ILE A 79 0.56 13.93 11.67
C ILE A 79 -0.77 14.51 12.12
N GLN A 80 -1.61 14.91 11.16
CA GLN A 80 -2.93 15.42 11.44
C GLN A 80 -3.96 14.57 10.69
N PRO A 81 -5.22 14.50 11.16
CA PRO A 81 -6.30 13.95 10.36
C PRO A 81 -6.34 14.63 8.99
N SER A 82 -6.61 13.86 7.94
CA SER A 82 -6.77 14.42 6.60
C SER A 82 -7.92 15.46 6.57
N PRO A 83 -7.77 16.58 5.85
CA PRO A 83 -8.83 17.59 5.72
C PRO A 83 -10.13 17.06 5.10
N ASP A 84 -10.06 15.95 4.36
CA ASP A 84 -11.24 15.27 3.79
C ASP A 84 -12.02 14.40 4.79
N GLY A 85 -11.49 14.24 6.02
CA GLY A 85 -12.13 13.52 7.11
C GLY A 85 -12.24 12.01 6.90
N ARG A 86 -11.55 11.43 5.90
CA ARG A 86 -11.60 9.98 5.67
C ARG A 86 -10.80 9.24 6.75
N PRO A 87 -11.37 8.20 7.41
CA PRO A 87 -10.63 7.38 8.36
C PRO A 87 -9.37 6.78 7.73
N GLY A 88 -8.25 6.80 8.46
CA GLY A 88 -6.98 6.27 7.99
C GLY A 88 -6.29 7.13 6.93
N HIS A 89 -6.78 8.34 6.67
CA HIS A 89 -6.07 9.33 5.84
C HIS A 89 -5.52 10.44 6.72
N TYR A 90 -4.28 10.86 6.44
CA TYR A 90 -3.56 11.83 7.25
C TYR A 90 -2.94 12.93 6.40
N ALA A 91 -2.91 14.15 6.92
CA ALA A 91 -2.02 15.20 6.43
C ALA A 91 -0.73 15.16 7.25
N ILE A 92 0.39 14.91 6.57
CA ILE A 92 1.71 14.82 7.19
C ILE A 92 2.48 16.09 6.86
N THR A 93 2.92 16.84 7.88
CA THR A 93 3.92 17.89 7.71
C THR A 93 5.24 17.39 8.29
N ASN A 94 6.29 17.41 7.48
CA ASN A 94 7.57 16.86 7.88
C ASN A 94 8.73 17.80 7.54
N ARG A 95 9.60 18.01 8.53
CA ARG A 95 10.88 18.70 8.43
C ARG A 95 11.96 17.70 8.82
N ASP A 96 12.49 17.01 7.82
CA ASP A 96 13.46 15.91 7.95
C ASP A 96 14.92 16.35 7.77
N ASN A 97 15.14 17.60 7.37
CA ASN A 97 16.42 18.28 7.51
C ASN A 97 16.20 19.78 7.80
N LEU A 98 17.29 20.52 8.02
CA LEU A 98 17.22 21.92 8.42
C LEU A 98 16.84 22.88 7.30
N ASP A 99 16.90 22.43 6.04
CA ASP A 99 16.70 23.26 4.86
C ASP A 99 15.32 23.06 4.22
N ARG A 100 14.59 21.99 4.58
CA ARG A 100 13.31 21.66 3.95
C ARG A 100 12.22 21.29 4.94
N GLN A 101 11.01 21.76 4.64
CA GLN A 101 9.76 21.30 5.24
C GLN A 101 8.75 21.04 4.11
N GLY A 102 8.10 19.88 4.14
CA GLY A 102 7.10 19.48 3.15
C GLY A 102 5.79 19.02 3.78
N GLY A 103 4.73 19.02 2.97
CA GLY A 103 3.43 18.44 3.26
C GLY A 103 3.18 17.22 2.37
N TYR A 104 2.58 16.17 2.92
CA TYR A 104 2.36 14.88 2.26
C TYR A 104 1.01 14.28 2.67
N ASP A 105 0.40 13.53 1.75
CA ASP A 105 -0.78 12.72 2.05
C ASP A 105 -0.33 11.36 2.55
N GLY A 106 -0.83 10.97 3.73
CA GLY A 106 -0.59 9.68 4.36
C GLY A 106 -1.83 8.78 4.32
N VAL A 107 -1.62 7.47 4.21
CA VAL A 107 -2.69 6.46 4.28
C VAL A 107 -2.27 5.33 5.21
N ALA A 108 -3.15 4.98 6.14
CA ALA A 108 -3.00 3.83 7.03
C ALA A 108 -2.86 2.53 6.22
N ALA A 109 -1.90 1.70 6.63
CA ALA A 109 -1.60 0.42 6.01
C ALA A 109 -1.21 -0.58 7.11
N GLY A 110 -2.21 -1.13 7.80
CA GLY A 110 -2.00 -1.89 9.03
C GLY A 110 -1.46 -0.99 10.14
N ALA A 111 -0.43 -1.44 10.86
CA ALA A 111 0.25 -0.67 11.90
C ALA A 111 1.32 0.28 11.33
N ALA A 112 1.00 0.99 10.24
CA ALA A 112 1.90 1.92 9.56
C ALA A 112 1.12 2.97 8.77
N ILE A 113 1.75 4.11 8.48
CA ILE A 113 1.23 5.12 7.55
C ILE A 113 2.15 5.16 6.32
N ARG A 114 1.63 4.89 5.13
CA ARG A 114 2.37 5.04 3.87
C ARG A 114 2.18 6.44 3.31
N PHE A 115 3.24 7.00 2.73
CA PHE A 115 3.20 8.30 2.06
C PHE A 115 4.33 8.39 1.02
N ALA A 116 4.17 9.27 0.03
CA ALA A 116 5.17 9.50 -0.99
C ALA A 116 5.96 10.80 -0.72
N ARG A 117 7.30 10.74 -0.72
CA ARG A 117 8.20 11.90 -0.63
C ARG A 117 9.32 11.76 -1.64
N ASP A 118 9.60 12.82 -2.39
CA ASP A 118 10.65 12.84 -3.43
C ASP A 118 10.51 11.69 -4.46
N GLY A 119 9.26 11.27 -4.76
CA GLY A 119 8.97 10.15 -5.65
C GLY A 119 9.24 8.76 -5.06
N GLN A 120 9.55 8.67 -3.77
CA GLN A 120 9.76 7.43 -3.04
C GLN A 120 8.56 7.14 -2.12
N GLU A 121 8.08 5.90 -2.15
CA GLU A 121 7.13 5.39 -1.15
C GLU A 121 7.85 5.13 0.17
N LEU A 122 7.40 5.78 1.23
CA LEU A 122 7.91 5.65 2.59
C LEU A 122 6.82 5.13 3.52
N SER A 123 7.24 4.68 4.70
CA SER A 123 6.35 4.13 5.72
C SER A 123 6.75 4.66 7.09
N ILE A 124 5.79 5.22 7.81
CA ILE A 124 5.90 5.61 9.21
C ILE A 124 5.42 4.42 10.04
N ARG A 125 6.24 3.94 10.98
CA ARG A 125 5.91 2.81 11.85
C ARG A 125 6.36 3.08 13.29
N PRO A 126 5.81 2.38 14.29
CA PRO A 126 6.34 2.49 15.63
C PRO A 126 7.75 1.88 15.70
N GLY A 127 8.54 2.38 16.64
CA GLY A 127 9.87 1.86 16.95
C GLY A 127 10.45 2.53 18.19
N ALA A 128 11.72 2.24 18.44
CA ALA A 128 12.48 2.84 19.53
C ALA A 128 13.47 3.88 19.02
N GLY A 129 13.90 4.75 19.93
CA GLY A 129 14.86 5.81 19.69
C GLY A 129 16.19 5.32 19.13
N ALA A 130 16.61 4.09 19.49
CA ALA A 130 17.79 3.45 18.94
C ALA A 130 17.70 3.21 17.41
N GLU A 131 16.49 3.07 16.87
CA GLU A 131 16.25 2.87 15.43
C GLU A 131 16.26 4.19 14.64
N THR A 132 16.26 5.35 15.30
CA THR A 132 16.23 6.65 14.62
C THR A 132 17.57 7.00 13.93
N GLY A 133 18.66 6.39 14.38
CA GLY A 133 20.04 6.80 14.01
C GLY A 133 20.58 7.97 14.84
N PHE A 134 19.78 8.53 15.74
CA PHE A 134 20.14 9.71 16.50
C PHE A 134 20.50 9.40 17.96
N LYS A 135 21.74 9.71 18.34
CA LYS A 135 22.29 9.35 19.66
C LYS A 135 21.48 9.90 20.84
N TYR A 136 20.97 11.13 20.75
CA TYR A 136 20.21 11.75 21.85
C TYR A 136 18.76 11.22 21.95
N LEU A 137 18.26 10.53 20.92
CA LEU A 137 16.98 9.82 20.98
C LEU A 137 17.13 8.37 21.43
N ALA A 138 18.34 7.80 21.40
CA ALA A 138 18.57 6.35 21.54
C ALA A 138 17.89 5.68 22.76
N GLY A 139 17.68 6.40 23.86
CA GLY A 139 17.02 5.89 25.07
C GLY A 139 15.48 6.04 25.10
N ARG A 140 14.85 6.61 24.07
CA ARG A 140 13.39 6.79 24.01
C ARG A 140 12.72 5.55 23.45
N GLN A 141 11.51 5.26 23.92
CA GLN A 141 10.75 4.07 23.53
C GLN A 141 9.49 4.38 22.72
N ASP A 142 9.03 5.63 22.76
CA ASP A 142 7.86 6.09 22.03
C ASP A 142 8.32 6.93 20.84
N CYS A 143 8.59 6.25 19.74
CA CYS A 143 9.12 6.85 18.52
C CYS A 143 8.43 6.32 17.28
N LEU A 144 8.40 7.17 16.25
CA LEU A 144 8.02 6.81 14.89
C LEU A 144 9.26 6.80 14.01
N ILE A 145 9.42 5.74 13.23
CA ILE A 145 10.55 5.52 12.34
C ILE A 145 10.07 5.66 10.90
N VAL A 146 10.76 6.51 10.12
CA VAL A 146 10.50 6.72 8.69
C VAL A 146 11.57 6.02 7.85
N VAL A 147 12.84 6.23 8.22
CA VAL A 147 13.99 5.56 7.60
C VAL A 147 14.89 5.01 8.71
N PRO A 148 14.94 3.68 8.92
CA PRO A 148 15.74 3.09 9.98
C PRO A 148 17.20 3.53 9.92
N GLY A 149 17.74 3.94 11.07
CA GLY A 149 19.11 4.41 11.25
C GLY A 149 19.39 5.80 10.68
N ARG A 150 18.39 6.52 10.15
CA ARG A 150 18.58 7.81 9.50
C ARG A 150 17.52 8.85 9.85
N GLU A 151 16.29 8.41 10.08
CA GLU A 151 15.16 9.30 10.31
C GLU A 151 14.12 8.64 11.22
N GLY A 152 13.90 9.27 12.37
CA GLY A 152 12.78 9.00 13.24
C GLY A 152 12.61 10.11 14.28
N TYR A 153 11.45 10.11 14.90
CA TYR A 153 10.95 11.20 15.74
C TYR A 153 10.32 10.58 16.99
N CYS A 154 10.51 11.19 18.16
CA CYS A 154 10.03 10.64 19.42
C CYS A 154 9.17 11.65 20.19
N ARG A 155 8.41 11.14 21.17
CA ARG A 155 7.74 11.92 22.20
C ARG A 155 8.21 11.56 23.61
#